data_AF-A0A6N9I0R8-F1
#
_entry.id   AF-A0A6N9I0R8-F1
#
_cell.length_a   1.000
_cell.length_b   1.000
_cell.length_c   1.000
_cell.angle_alpha   90.00
_cell.angle_beta   90.00
_cell.angle_gamma   90.00
#
_symmetry.space_group_name_H-M   'P 1'
#
loop_
_entity.id
_entity.type
_entity.pdbx_description
1 polymer ?
#
loop_
_entity_poly.entity_id
_entity_poly.type
_entity_poly.pdbx_seq_one_letter_code
_entity_poly.pdbx_strand_id
1 'polypeptide(L)' 'MTLAEPKQEASWLTEQLKDLANQQPQFEDRALLSALIPEVQDLAERREQLAGEIDGRSWSFN' A
#
# COMPACT_ATOMS: atom_id res chain seq x y z
N MET A 1 -7.59 13.65 -14.73
CA MET A 1 -7.06 13.38 -13.37
C MET A 1 -6.47 11.99 -13.44
N THR A 2 -5.16 11.89 -13.61
CA THR A 2 -4.44 10.61 -13.60
C THR A 2 -4.48 10.10 -12.16
N LEU A 3 -5.09 8.94 -11.93
CA LEU A 3 -4.95 8.24 -10.64
C LEU A 3 -3.46 7.92 -10.47
N ALA A 4 -2.91 8.14 -9.28
CA ALA A 4 -1.53 7.77 -9.01
C ALA A 4 -1.39 6.25 -9.05
N GLU A 5 -0.25 5.75 -9.51
CA GLU A 5 0.01 4.30 -9.54
C GLU A 5 -0.06 3.73 -8.11
N PRO A 6 -0.62 2.52 -7.90
CA PRO A 6 -0.83 1.95 -6.57
C PRO A 6 0.42 1.97 -5.68
N LYS A 7 1.60 1.74 -6.26
CA LYS A 7 2.90 1.82 -5.57
C LYS A 7 3.27 3.24 -5.12
N GLN A 8 2.92 4.26 -5.90
CA GLN A 8 3.21 5.65 -5.55
C GLN A 8 2.34 6.09 -4.36
N GLU A 9 1.06 5.72 -4.37
CA GLU A 9 0.14 5.95 -3.25
C GLU A 9 0.62 5.25 -1.97
N ALA A 10 1.04 3.98 -2.08
CA ALA A 10 1.56 3.22 -0.95
C ALA A 10 2.89 3.75 -0.41
N SER A 11 3.78 4.25 -1.26
CA SER A 11 5.02 4.90 -0.83
C SER A 11 4.72 6.14 0.01
N TRP A 12 3.83 7.02 -0.50
CA TRP A 12 3.42 8.21 0.23
C TRP A 12 2.77 7.86 1.58
N LEU A 13 1.83 6.91 1.59
CA LEU A 13 1.16 6.50 2.84
C LEU A 13 2.13 5.85 3.84
N THR A 14 3.09 5.07 3.35
CA THR A 14 4.16 4.49 4.18
C THR A 14 5.00 5.57 4.87
N GLU A 15 5.34 6.65 4.16
CA GLU A 15 6.07 7.79 4.74
C GLU A 15 5.23 8.47 5.83
N GLN A 16 3.94 8.71 5.58
CA GLN A 16 3.05 9.30 6.58
C GLN A 16 2.91 8.43 7.84
N LEU A 17 2.79 7.11 7.67
CA LEU A 17 2.73 6.18 8.80
C LEU A 17 4.02 6.17 9.62
N LYS A 18 5.19 6.24 8.96
CA LYS A 18 6.48 6.34 9.64
C LYS A 18 6.61 7.65 10.43
N ASP A 19 6.22 8.77 9.82
CA ASP A 19 6.29 10.08 10.46
C ASP A 19 5.38 10.14 11.69
N LEU A 20 4.16 9.59 11.60
CA LEU A 20 3.24 9.50 12.72
C LEU A 20 3.77 8.56 13.81
N ALA A 21 4.31 7.39 13.44
CA ALA A 21 4.86 6.43 14.40
C ALA A 21 6.05 7.03 15.18
N ASN A 22 6.89 7.82 14.51
CA ASN A 22 8.02 8.52 15.13
C ASN A 22 7.58 9.60 16.13
N GLN A 23 6.39 10.17 15.95
CA GLN A 23 5.81 11.19 16.81
C GLN A 23 4.99 10.60 17.96
N GLN A 24 4.73 9.29 17.99
CA GLN A 24 3.91 8.66 19.02
C GLN A 24 4.71 8.19 20.24
N PRO A 25 4.50 8.79 21.43
CA PRO A 25 5.17 8.35 22.65
C PRO A 25 4.55 7.07 23.23
N GLN A 26 3.27 6.80 22.97
CA GLN A 26 2.60 5.58 23.41
C GLN A 26 3.08 4.38 22.59
N PHE A 27 3.55 3.34 23.29
CA PHE A 27 4.06 2.14 22.64
C PHE A 27 3.01 1.46 21.76
N GLU A 28 1.78 1.30 22.26
CA GLU A 28 0.71 0.61 21.53
C GLU A 28 0.34 1.33 20.24
N ASP A 29 0.21 2.66 20.28
CA ASP A 29 -0.11 3.48 19.11
C ASP A 29 1.01 3.43 18.06
N ARG A 30 2.27 3.54 18.49
CA ARG A 30 3.43 3.37 17.61
C ARG A 30 3.51 1.99 16.99
N ALA A 31 3.24 0.95 17.78
CA ALA A 31 3.24 -0.44 17.30
C ALA A 31 2.13 -0.66 16.26
N LEU A 32 0.92 -0.13 16.51
CA LEU A 32 -0.19 -0.17 15.56
C LEU A 32 0.17 0.49 14.24
N LEU A 33 0.68 1.73 14.28
CA LEU A 33 1.11 2.46 13.07
C LEU A 33 2.20 1.72 12.30
N SER A 34 3.14 1.11 13.02
CA SER A 34 4.23 0.32 12.41
C SER A 34 3.71 -0.96 11.76
N ALA A 35 2.70 -1.61 12.36
CA ALA A 35 2.08 -2.82 11.83
C ALA A 35 1.24 -2.56 10.58
N LEU A 36 0.75 -1.33 10.36
CA LEU A 36 0.01 -0.97 9.15
C LEU A 36 0.91 -0.82 7.90
N ILE A 37 2.21 -0.59 8.07
CA ILE A 37 3.15 -0.39 6.95
C ILE A 37 3.19 -1.61 5.99
N PRO A 38 3.41 -2.85 6.45
CA PRO A 38 3.39 -4.01 5.55
C PRO A 38 2.02 -4.21 4.88
N GLU A 39 0.91 -3.97 5.58
CA GLU A 39 -0.44 -4.11 5.02
C GLU A 39 -0.68 -3.15 3.85
N VAL A 40 -0.17 -1.91 3.94
CA VAL A 40 -0.25 -0.93 2.84
C VAL A 40 0.53 -1.40 1.61
N GLN A 41 1.68 -2.05 1.81
CA GLN A 41 2.49 -2.60 0.71
C GLN A 41 1.77 -3.78 0.05
N ASP A 42 1.26 -4.71 0.86
CA ASP A 42 0.49 -5.86 0.38
C ASP A 42 -0.75 -5.44 -0.42
N LEU A 43 -1.45 -4.39 0.04
CA LEU A 43 -2.61 -3.86 -0.68
C LEU A 43 -2.22 -3.25 -2.04
N ALA A 44 -1.07 -2.59 -2.14
CA ALA A 44 -0.60 -2.05 -3.42
C ALA A 44 -0.26 -3.18 -4.41
N GLU A 45 0.42 -4.23 -3.95
CA GLU A 45 0.74 -5.40 -4.78
C GLU A 45 -0.53 -6.09 -5.28
N ARG A 46 -1.52 -6.30 -4.41
CA ARG A 46 -2.82 -6.86 -4.80
C ARG A 46 -3.56 -5.98 -5.81
N ARG A 47 -3.50 -4.66 -5.66
CA ARG A 47 -4.13 -3.73 -6.61
C ARG A 47 -3.47 -3.78 -7.99
N GLU A 48 -2.14 -3.93 -8.07
CA GLU A 48 -1.45 -4.13 -9.35
C GLU A 48 -1.85 -5.45 -10.01
N GLN A 49 -1.90 -6.55 -9.23
CA GLN A 49 -2.33 -7.87 -9.73
C GLN A 49 -3.76 -7.82 -10.28
N LEU A 50 -4.70 -7.23 -9.52
CA LEU A 50 -6.10 -7.07 -9.93
C LEU A 50 -6.25 -6.16 -11.16
N ALA A 51 -5.45 -5.09 -11.27
CA ALA A 51 -5.46 -4.24 -12.45
C ALA A 51 -5.04 -5.02 -13.71
N GLY A 52 -4.06 -5.93 -13.59
CA GLY A 52 -3.65 -6.82 -14.67
C GLY A 52 -4.69 -7.89 -15.03
N GLU A 53 -5.45 -8.39 -14.05
CA GLU A 53 -6.53 -9.37 -14.26
C GLU A 53 -7.76 -8.77 -14.94
N ILE A 54 -8.12 -7.52 -14.58
CA ILE A 54 -9.28 -6.81 -15.13
C ILE A 54 -9.00 -6.27 -16.54
N ASP A 55 -7.75 -5.95 -16.89
CA ASP A 55 -7.34 -5.53 -18.25
C ASP A 55 -7.35 -6.69 -19.28
N GLY A 56 -7.81 -7.88 -18.89
CA GLY A 56 -8.16 -8.99 -19.80
C GLY A 56 -6.99 -9.72 -20.46
N ARG A 57 -5.75 -9.29 -20.24
CA ARG A 57 -4.54 -9.92 -20.79
C ARG A 57 -4.11 -11.20 -20.06
N SER A 58 -4.65 -11.46 -18.87
CA SER A 58 -4.38 -12.68 -18.11
C SER A 58 -5.28 -13.88 -18.47
N TRP A 59 -6.24 -13.71 -19.39
CA TRP A 59 -7.07 -14.80 -19.91
C TRP A 59 -6.64 -15.29 -21.30
N SER A 60 -5.45 -14.91 -21.79
CA SER A 60 -4.90 -15.57 -22.99
C SER A 60 -4.36 -16.95 -22.59
N PHE A 61 -5.25 -17.92 -22.49
CA PHE A 61 -4.90 -19.30 -22.81
C PHE A 61 -4.62 -19.33 -24.32
N ASN A 62 -3.35 -19.44 -24.68
CA ASN A 62 -2.92 -20.02 -25.95
C ASN A 62 -1.58 -20.73 -25.73
#